data_AF-A0A527HSK1-F1
#
_entry.id   AF-A0A527HSK1-F1
#
_cell.length_a   1.000
_cell.length_b   1.000
_cell.length_c   1.000
_cell.angle_alpha   90.00
_cell.angle_beta   90.00
_cell.angle_gamma   90.00
#
_symmetry.space_group_name_H-M   'P 1'
#
loop_
_entity.id
_entity.type
_entity.pdbx_description
1 polymer ?
#
loop_
_entity_poly.entity_id
_entity_poly.type
_entity_poly.pdbx_seq_one_letter_code
_entity_poly.pdbx_strand_id
1 'polypeptide(L)'
;MIWWLENTVRARSERQSVADLTERVNWLQGVRWHLSNGAALAVDFEIEHDGDSIPFTMTYAEFHPNAPPIVVPRGCNRRLSSHQYGAGGNLCLEYRADNWETAVTGAMMIESAHRLIAGERDVDGPE
;
A
#
# COMPACT_ATOMS: atom_id res chain seq x y z
N MET A 1 -17.19 11.47 -7.15
CA MET A 1 -16.73 11.55 -8.56
C MET A 1 -15.68 10.45 -8.74
N ILE A 2 -15.68 9.66 -9.83
CA ILE A 2 -14.84 8.44 -9.90
C ILE A 2 -13.55 8.73 -10.70
N TRP A 3 -12.47 9.09 -10.00
CA TRP A 3 -11.23 9.58 -10.62
C TRP A 3 -10.63 8.63 -11.67
N TRP A 4 -10.73 7.31 -11.47
CA TRP A 4 -10.10 6.33 -12.35
C TRP A 4 -10.85 6.12 -13.66
N LEU A 5 -12.11 6.58 -13.74
CA LEU A 5 -12.86 6.68 -14.99
C LEU A 5 -12.52 7.97 -15.75
N GLU A 6 -12.25 9.05 -15.02
CA GLU A 6 -11.98 10.38 -15.60
C GLU A 6 -10.52 10.53 -16.04
N ASN A 7 -9.60 9.93 -15.30
CA ASN A 7 -8.17 9.93 -15.57
C ASN A 7 -7.65 8.50 -15.79
N THR A 8 -8.08 7.92 -16.91
CA THR A 8 -7.73 6.55 -17.30
C THR A 8 -6.23 6.35 -17.53
N VAL A 9 -5.52 7.40 -17.94
CA VAL A 9 -4.05 7.39 -18.08
C VAL A 9 -3.39 7.17 -16.73
N ARG A 10 -3.79 7.92 -15.70
CA ARG A 10 -3.30 7.72 -14.34
C ARG A 10 -3.65 6.33 -13.83
N ALA A 11 -4.91 5.89 -13.99
CA ALA A 11 -5.33 4.57 -13.52
C ALA A 11 -4.53 3.43 -14.17
N ARG A 12 -4.23 3.53 -15.47
CA ARG A 12 -3.36 2.58 -16.17
C ARG A 12 -1.93 2.62 -15.65
N SER A 13 -1.37 3.82 -15.47
CA SER A 13 -0.01 4.01 -14.95
C SER A 13 0.17 3.41 -13.56
N GLU A 14 -0.82 3.55 -12.68
CA GLU A 14 -0.84 2.94 -11.35
C GLU A 14 -0.80 1.41 -11.40
N ARG A 15 -1.61 0.82 -12.30
CA ARG A 15 -1.62 -0.63 -12.48
C ARG A 15 -0.32 -1.16 -13.07
N GLN A 16 0.26 -0.43 -14.02
CA GLN A 16 1.52 -0.79 -14.65
C GLN A 16 2.67 -0.71 -13.64
N SER A 17 2.78 0.36 -12.85
CA SER A 17 3.88 0.51 -11.89
C SER A 17 3.87 -0.57 -10.81
N VAL A 18 2.69 -1.00 -10.35
CA VAL A 18 2.57 -2.12 -9.41
C VAL A 18 2.97 -3.45 -10.06
N ALA A 19 2.57 -3.68 -11.32
CA ALA A 19 2.98 -4.87 -12.06
C ALA A 19 4.51 -4.91 -12.26
N ASP A 20 5.11 -3.80 -12.69
CA ASP A 20 6.55 -3.67 -12.86
C ASP A 20 7.30 -3.89 -11.54
N LEU A 21 6.74 -3.41 -10.42
CA LEU A 21 7.30 -3.67 -9.09
C LEU A 21 7.26 -5.15 -8.75
N THR A 22 6.13 -5.84 -8.97
CA THR A 22 6.00 -7.29 -8.73
C THR A 22 7.00 -8.12 -9.54
N GLU A 23 7.33 -7.70 -10.76
CA GLU A 23 8.34 -8.38 -11.58
C GLU A 23 9.78 -8.11 -11.11
N ARG A 24 10.01 -6.95 -10.47
CA ARG A 24 11.35 -6.51 -10.04
C ARG A 24 11.76 -7.05 -8.67
N VAL A 25 10.81 -7.42 -7.81
CA VAL A 25 11.08 -7.80 -6.41
C VAL A 25 10.44 -9.14 -6.05
N ASN A 26 11.05 -9.85 -5.09
CA ASN A 26 10.58 -11.16 -4.62
C ASN A 26 9.65 -11.09 -3.39
N TRP A 27 9.71 -9.99 -2.63
CA TRP A 27 8.95 -9.79 -1.40
C TRP A 27 7.48 -9.39 -1.66
N LEU A 28 7.13 -8.96 -2.87
CA LEU A 28 5.76 -8.54 -3.21
C LEU A 28 5.00 -9.66 -3.89
N GLN A 29 3.91 -10.13 -3.28
CA GLN A 29 3.12 -11.26 -3.78
C GLN A 29 1.62 -10.97 -3.71
N GLY A 30 0.82 -11.87 -4.29
CA GLY A 30 -0.64 -11.87 -4.12
C GLY A 30 -1.37 -10.64 -4.66
N VAL A 31 -0.77 -9.89 -5.61
CA VAL A 31 -1.34 -8.64 -6.13
C VAL A 31 -2.69 -8.90 -6.82
N ARG A 32 -3.76 -8.34 -6.27
CA ARG A 32 -5.13 -8.47 -6.79
C ARG A 32 -5.86 -7.14 -6.75
N TRP A 33 -6.20 -6.64 -7.93
CA TRP A 33 -7.02 -5.44 -8.09
C TRP A 33 -8.50 -5.75 -7.89
N HIS A 34 -9.20 -4.86 -7.19
CA HIS A 34 -10.65 -4.93 -7.02
C HIS A 34 -11.25 -3.53 -6.82
N LEU A 35 -12.58 -3.45 -6.80
CA LEU A 35 -13.30 -2.26 -6.38
C LEU A 35 -13.84 -2.51 -4.98
N SER A 36 -13.43 -1.68 -4.04
CA SER A 36 -13.95 -1.71 -2.68
C SER A 36 -15.23 -0.87 -2.57
N ASN A 37 -15.73 -0.70 -1.34
CA ASN A 37 -16.95 0.05 -1.07
C ASN A 37 -16.91 1.45 -1.73
N GLY A 38 -18.03 1.85 -2.33
CA GLY A 38 -18.12 3.15 -3.03
C GLY A 38 -17.37 3.21 -4.37
N ALA A 39 -17.03 2.05 -4.96
CA ALA A 39 -16.28 1.95 -6.22
C ALA A 39 -14.86 2.55 -6.15
N ALA A 40 -14.27 2.59 -4.96
CA ALA A 40 -12.88 2.97 -4.78
C ALA A 40 -11.97 1.89 -5.38
N LEU A 41 -10.98 2.32 -6.16
CA LEU A 41 -9.98 1.40 -6.70
C LEU A 41 -9.11 0.91 -5.55
N ALA A 42 -8.93 -0.40 -5.45
CA ALA A 42 -8.14 -1.03 -4.40
C ALA A 42 -7.26 -2.15 -4.97
N VAL A 43 -6.17 -2.42 -4.28
CA VAL A 43 -5.28 -3.53 -4.57
C VAL A 43 -4.93 -4.24 -3.26
N ASP A 44 -5.24 -5.53 -3.22
CA ASP A 44 -4.75 -6.44 -2.19
C ASP A 44 -3.36 -6.91 -2.60
N PHE A 45 -2.46 -7.05 -1.63
CA PHE A 45 -1.12 -7.57 -1.84
C PHE A 45 -0.59 -8.17 -0.54
N GLU A 46 0.51 -8.90 -0.66
CA GLU A 46 1.22 -9.52 0.44
C GLU A 46 2.68 -9.08 0.42
N ILE A 47 3.21 -8.73 1.59
CA ILE A 47 4.63 -8.46 1.78
C ILE A 47 5.22 -9.67 2.51
N GLU A 48 6.16 -10.34 1.88
CA GLU A 48 6.99 -11.37 2.49
C GLU A 48 8.14 -10.72 3.25
N HIS A 49 8.34 -11.13 4.49
CA HIS A 49 9.46 -10.74 5.32
C HIS A 49 9.75 -11.84 6.35
N ASP A 50 10.99 -12.33 6.38
CA ASP A 50 11.46 -13.40 7.27
C ASP A 50 10.62 -14.69 7.27
N GLY A 51 10.05 -15.05 6.11
CA GLY A 51 9.21 -16.22 5.94
C GLY A 51 7.74 -16.00 6.32
N ASP A 52 7.39 -14.82 6.84
CA ASP A 52 6.01 -14.42 7.10
C ASP A 52 5.45 -13.62 5.91
N SER A 53 4.30 -14.07 5.39
CA SER A 53 3.52 -13.30 4.42
C SER A 53 2.48 -12.45 5.13
N ILE A 54 2.63 -11.13 5.03
CA ILE A 54 1.78 -10.15 5.72
C ILE A 54 0.82 -9.52 4.70
N PRO A 55 -0.50 -9.77 4.81
CA PRO A 55 -1.48 -9.28 3.85
C PRO A 55 -1.89 -7.83 4.13
N PHE A 56 -1.97 -7.03 3.06
CA PHE A 56 -2.40 -5.64 3.07
C PHE A 56 -3.44 -5.35 1.98
N THR A 57 -4.18 -4.26 2.17
CA THR A 57 -4.99 -3.62 1.14
C THR A 57 -4.55 -2.17 1.02
N MET A 58 -4.21 -1.75 -0.19
CA MET A 58 -4.09 -0.33 -0.54
C MET A 58 -5.38 0.14 -1.21
N THR A 59 -5.99 1.21 -0.67
CA THR A 59 -7.19 1.82 -1.25
C THR A 59 -6.89 3.24 -1.70
N TYR A 60 -7.15 3.54 -2.96
CA TYR A 60 -6.98 4.88 -3.51
C TYR A 60 -8.08 5.82 -2.99
N ALA A 61 -7.68 7.02 -2.57
CA ALA A 61 -8.62 8.05 -2.13
C ALA A 61 -9.57 8.48 -3.26
N GLU A 62 -10.75 8.99 -2.90
CA GLU A 62 -11.71 9.51 -3.88
C GLU A 62 -11.10 10.62 -4.74
N PHE A 63 -10.26 11.48 -4.16
CA PHE A 63 -9.63 12.62 -4.82
C PHE A 63 -8.25 12.32 -5.44
N HIS A 64 -7.86 11.05 -5.56
CA HIS A 64 -6.61 10.69 -6.20
C HIS A 64 -6.55 11.24 -7.65
N PRO A 65 -5.40 11.75 -8.14
CA PRO A 65 -4.06 11.75 -7.54
C PRO A 65 -3.75 12.91 -6.59
N ASN A 66 -4.73 13.75 -6.23
CA ASN A 66 -4.50 14.90 -5.33
C ASN A 66 -4.52 14.52 -3.84
N ALA A 67 -4.81 13.25 -3.53
CA ALA A 67 -4.73 12.69 -2.20
C ALA A 67 -4.06 11.29 -2.23
N PRO A 68 -3.31 10.93 -1.18
CA PRO A 68 -2.64 9.64 -1.09
C PRO A 68 -3.65 8.49 -0.99
N PRO A 69 -3.31 7.29 -1.50
CA PRO A 69 -3.98 6.08 -1.05
C PRO A 69 -3.65 5.79 0.43
N ILE A 70 -4.41 4.91 1.05
CA ILE A 70 -4.12 4.37 2.39
C ILE A 70 -3.74 2.90 2.29
N VAL A 71 -2.91 2.40 3.21
CA VAL A 71 -2.46 1.01 3.28
C VAL A 71 -2.80 0.44 4.64
N VAL A 72 -3.63 -0.61 4.66
CA VAL A 72 -4.18 -1.20 5.88
C VAL A 72 -3.88 -2.70 5.92
N PRO A 73 -3.46 -3.28 7.06
CA PRO A 73 -3.35 -4.72 7.21
C PRO A 73 -4.70 -5.42 7.06
N ARG A 74 -4.72 -6.57 6.40
CA ARG A 74 -5.95 -7.32 6.11
C ARG A 74 -6.07 -8.51 7.06
N GLY A 75 -7.25 -8.72 7.63
CA GLY A 75 -7.53 -9.87 8.50
C GLY A 75 -6.82 -9.88 9.85
N CYS A 76 -6.12 -8.79 10.22
CA CYS A 76 -5.41 -8.69 11.49
C CYS A 76 -5.91 -7.49 12.30
N ASN A 77 -6.40 -7.76 13.51
CA ASN A 77 -6.78 -6.72 14.49
C ASN A 77 -5.64 -6.45 15.49
N ARG A 78 -4.39 -6.76 15.12
CA ARG A 78 -3.20 -6.44 15.92
C ARG A 78 -2.47 -5.25 15.31
N ARG A 79 -1.65 -4.61 16.13
CA ARG A 79 -0.70 -3.62 15.66
C ARG A 79 0.51 -4.35 15.09
N LEU A 80 0.84 -4.06 13.84
CA LEU A 80 1.98 -4.62 13.12
C LEU A 80 3.20 -3.69 13.13
N SER A 81 3.00 -2.42 13.47
CA SER A 81 4.03 -1.39 13.41
C SER A 81 3.85 -0.31 14.47
N SER A 82 4.95 0.27 14.93
CA SER A 82 4.90 1.48 15.77
C SER A 82 4.33 2.67 14.99
N HIS A 83 4.50 2.70 13.67
CA HIS A 83 3.92 3.66 12.74
C HIS A 83 2.60 3.15 12.15
N GLN A 84 1.61 2.90 13.01
CA GLN A 84 0.27 2.46 12.63
C GLN A 84 -0.80 3.15 13.47
N TYR A 85 -1.89 3.57 12.83
CA TYR A 85 -3.03 4.12 13.53
C TYR A 85 -3.88 3.03 14.19
N GLY A 86 -3.62 2.76 15.48
CA GLY A 86 -4.35 1.74 16.23
C GLY A 86 -4.12 0.32 15.71
N ALA A 87 -4.83 -0.64 16.30
CA ALA A 87 -4.71 -2.05 15.91
C ALA A 87 -5.51 -2.30 14.61
N GLY A 88 -4.87 -2.87 13.59
CA GLY A 88 -5.47 -3.13 12.28
C GLY A 88 -5.75 -1.88 11.42
N GLY A 89 -5.29 -0.68 11.83
CA GLY A 89 -5.51 0.54 11.05
C GLY A 89 -4.40 0.87 10.04
N ASN A 90 -4.51 2.05 9.42
CA ASN A 90 -3.62 2.52 8.36
C ASN A 90 -2.17 2.69 8.83
N LEU A 91 -1.22 2.31 7.98
CA LEU A 91 0.20 2.56 8.19
C LEU A 91 0.55 4.03 7.98
N CYS A 92 1.38 4.57 8.86
CA CYS A 92 1.97 5.90 8.72
C CYS A 92 3.24 5.78 7.88
N LEU A 93 3.07 5.84 6.57
CA LEU A 93 4.14 5.65 5.58
C LEU A 93 5.01 6.89 5.38
N GLU A 94 6.11 6.70 4.66
CA GLU A 94 7.01 7.79 4.21
C GLU A 94 6.22 8.83 3.42
N TYR A 95 5.37 8.38 2.50
CA TYR A 95 4.42 9.21 1.76
C TYR A 95 3.08 9.19 2.47
N ARG A 96 2.62 10.37 2.87
CA ARG A 96 1.37 10.56 3.61
C ARG A 96 0.77 11.93 3.28
N ALA A 97 -0.34 12.28 3.93
CA ALA A 97 -1.09 13.48 3.58
C ALA A 97 -0.30 14.80 3.70
N ASP A 98 0.72 14.88 4.58
CA ASP A 98 1.50 16.09 4.82
C ASP A 98 2.56 16.38 3.73
N ASN A 99 3.01 15.35 3.00
CA ASN A 99 4.08 15.42 2.01
C ASN A 99 3.69 14.78 0.68
N TRP A 100 2.38 14.65 0.42
CA TRP A 100 1.88 13.99 -0.77
C TRP A 100 2.19 14.80 -2.03
N GLU A 101 2.81 14.14 -3.00
CA GLU A 101 3.03 14.67 -4.33
C GLU A 101 2.29 13.83 -5.36
N THR A 102 1.69 14.47 -6.37
CA THR A 102 0.95 13.76 -7.43
C THR A 102 1.85 12.86 -8.27
N ALA A 103 3.17 13.02 -8.23
CA ALA A 103 4.12 12.12 -8.88
C ALA A 103 4.27 10.76 -8.16
N VAL A 104 3.93 10.68 -6.87
CA VAL A 104 4.02 9.44 -6.09
C VAL A 104 2.97 8.45 -6.59
N THR A 105 3.40 7.19 -6.79
CA THR A 105 2.54 6.10 -7.29
C THR A 105 2.20 5.10 -6.19
N GLY A 106 1.19 4.27 -6.41
CA GLY A 106 0.84 3.17 -5.55
C GLY A 106 1.96 2.14 -5.39
N ALA A 107 2.80 1.93 -6.42
CA ALA A 107 4.01 1.11 -6.28
C ALA A 107 4.98 1.69 -5.24
N MET A 108 5.19 3.01 -5.25
CA MET A 108 6.03 3.69 -4.26
C MET A 108 5.43 3.61 -2.85
N MET A 109 4.09 3.63 -2.73
CA MET A 109 3.39 3.39 -1.46
C MET A 109 3.62 1.97 -0.93
N ILE A 110 3.56 0.96 -1.82
CA ILE A 110 3.84 -0.44 -1.46
C ILE A 110 5.32 -0.61 -1.04
N GLU A 111 6.26 0.00 -1.77
CA GLU A 111 7.68 0.00 -1.38
C GLU A 111 7.90 0.69 -0.03
N SER A 112 7.18 1.78 0.26
CA SER A 112 7.22 2.46 1.56
C SER A 112 6.68 1.56 2.68
N ALA A 113 5.60 0.83 2.44
CA ALA A 113 5.07 -0.15 3.39
C ALA A 113 6.08 -1.28 3.66
N HIS A 114 6.73 -1.82 2.62
CA HIS A 114 7.78 -2.83 2.80
C HIS A 114 8.96 -2.29 3.60
N ARG A 115 9.47 -1.09 3.30
CA ARG A 115 10.54 -0.46 4.08
C ARG A 115 10.18 -0.30 5.56
N LEU A 116 8.93 0.06 5.86
CA LEU A 116 8.46 0.17 7.24
C LEU A 116 8.44 -1.19 7.93
N ILE A 117 7.87 -2.21 7.28
CA ILE A 117 7.77 -3.57 7.84
C ILE A 117 9.14 -4.19 8.07
N ALA A 118 10.04 -4.12 7.08
CA ALA A 118 11.38 -4.65 7.19
C ALA A 118 12.20 -3.86 8.23
N GLY A 119 12.18 -2.53 8.16
CA GLY A 119 12.98 -1.67 9.03
C GLY A 119 12.59 -1.75 10.51
N GLU A 120 11.32 -1.98 10.86
CA GLU A 120 10.92 -2.16 12.25
C GLU A 120 11.15 -3.58 12.78
N ARG A 121 10.93 -4.60 11.95
CA ARG A 121 11.11 -5.99 12.38
C ARG A 121 12.58 -6.42 12.46
N ASP A 122 13.45 -5.85 11.63
CA ASP A 122 14.90 -6.06 11.70
C ASP A 122 15.52 -5.48 13.00
N VAL A 123 14.91 -4.41 13.55
CA VAL A 123 15.37 -3.77 14.80
C VAL A 123 14.92 -4.55 16.03
N ASP A 124 13.85 -5.33 15.93
CA ASP A 124 13.32 -6.20 16.99
C ASP A 124 13.94 -7.63 16.96
N GLY A 125 15.09 -7.82 16.31
CA GLY A 125 15.84 -9.09 16.28
C GLY A 125 16.16 -9.63 17.69
N PRO A 126 16.30 -10.97 17.86
CA PRO A 126 16.14 -11.62 19.16
C PRO A 126 17.21 -11.16 20.16
N GLU A 127 16.75 -10.80 21.37
CA GLU A 127 17.58 -10.74 22.59
C GLU A 127 18.26 -12.10 22.87
#